data_AF-A0A0D2P5M9-F1
#
_entry.id   AF-A0A0D2P5M9-F1
#
_cell.length_a   1.000
_cell.length_b   1.000
_cell.length_c   1.000
_cell.angle_alpha   90.00
_cell.angle_beta   90.00
_cell.angle_gamma   90.00
#
_symmetry.space_group_name_H-M   'P 1'
#
loop_
_entity.id
_entity.type
_entity.pdbx_description
1 polymer ?
#
loop_
_entity_poly.entity_id
_entity_poly.type
_entity_poly.pdbx_seq_one_letter_code
_entity_poly.pdbx_strand_id
1 'polypeptide(L)'
;MPEFGVYEQIYKELQKPWHVHASRLRKKVAVEMIGRVIVHVKTLANRLGKRKKLTLHTPNPKDPMFQSFPDYENETCGSCVKVVSDETSKSKISAALPLPSEVITINKLQITGAMFPQRRGKEIIMGIDRYIFRFGLGVEGHGLWIPTPVYKDITNVKPEPRGQKGYMYRIPREHWSGPKGTPGFIRILFAFMCEEWTWVFIDHNAMMTIHVLCLRQPVARKDLVPGSSIWPYIWSLSHGPSLIFEEHLAVSGLHQWRHSVLEKRNPDRKPIFLTVKGNQLVFNGYGAQETSDMLFEALILPNTSTYDVCKLDALWARFEAAVFNYQQERYKLINAPQKKTKLSYVSGPKPFRFNSEAHKHYISSITTYRRQEIRITSERWSEIRKLGLIDLFNPRARMQPNGIPIVDDSLGPEFTAEYMDGPPRGGNTVKIPMRRIHLRTGPKASDKSIFAYTPLACIFDPKLLGWWATNDISFMQHDVLDIHNTTTLGPYSFRVFVSANHTSLTLKGTTEKDQAMNKKAYHGPIQIQQVGRARRRARKTVAEIQKTMNKAEKQEAAKAGKRKRL
;
A
#
# COMPACT_ATOMS: atom_id res chain seq x y z
N MET A 1 -5.78 4.27 -2.48
CA MET A 1 -4.94 3.42 -3.33
C MET A 1 -3.86 2.85 -2.46
N PRO A 2 -3.39 1.59 -2.63
CA PRO A 2 -2.28 1.09 -1.84
C PRO A 2 -1.12 2.05 -1.94
N GLU A 3 -0.44 2.17 -0.82
CA GLU A 3 0.71 3.02 -0.64
C GLU A 3 1.91 2.50 -1.46
N PHE A 4 2.85 3.37 -1.83
CA PHE A 4 4.14 2.99 -2.42
C PHE A 4 4.77 1.83 -1.63
N GLY A 5 4.66 1.86 -0.30
CA GLY A 5 5.20 0.81 0.53
C GLY A 5 4.55 -0.56 0.35
N VAL A 6 3.27 -0.60 -0.04
CA VAL A 6 2.58 -1.84 -0.42
C VAL A 6 3.15 -2.39 -1.72
N TYR A 7 3.29 -1.54 -2.74
CA TYR A 7 3.86 -1.94 -4.04
C TYR A 7 5.30 -2.43 -3.91
N GLU A 8 6.12 -1.73 -3.12
CA GLU A 8 7.51 -2.11 -2.85
C GLU A 8 7.58 -3.48 -2.16
N GLN A 9 6.76 -3.70 -1.12
CA GLN A 9 6.75 -4.98 -0.43
C GLN A 9 6.29 -6.10 -1.35
N ILE A 10 5.23 -5.90 -2.15
CA ILE A 10 4.73 -6.89 -3.10
C ILE A 10 5.81 -7.24 -4.13
N TYR A 11 6.48 -6.25 -4.69
CA TYR A 11 7.60 -6.46 -5.61
C TYR A 11 8.74 -7.25 -4.96
N LYS A 12 9.10 -6.92 -3.72
CA LYS A 12 10.11 -7.65 -2.94
C LYS A 12 9.71 -9.13 -2.72
N GLU A 13 8.42 -9.43 -2.54
CA GLU A 13 7.93 -10.81 -2.42
C GLU A 13 7.92 -11.54 -3.78
N LEU A 14 7.53 -10.85 -4.85
CA LEU A 14 7.57 -11.38 -6.21
C LEU A 14 8.96 -11.84 -6.62
N GLN A 15 9.99 -11.09 -6.25
CA GLN A 15 11.39 -11.43 -6.54
C GLN A 15 11.95 -12.58 -5.70
N LYS A 16 11.30 -12.91 -4.57
CA LYS A 16 11.82 -13.85 -3.57
C LYS A 16 10.72 -14.81 -3.16
N PRO A 17 10.48 -15.86 -3.97
CA PRO A 17 9.47 -16.84 -3.62
C PRO A 17 9.80 -17.48 -2.29
N TRP A 18 8.74 -17.75 -1.52
CA TRP A 18 8.85 -18.16 -0.12
C TRP A 18 9.73 -19.41 0.10
N HIS A 19 9.78 -20.34 -0.87
CA HIS A 19 10.62 -21.54 -0.78
C HIS A 19 12.12 -21.21 -0.60
N VAL A 20 12.62 -20.10 -1.17
CA VAL A 20 14.02 -19.67 -1.03
C VAL A 20 14.34 -19.20 0.39
N HIS A 21 13.34 -18.79 1.18
CA HIS A 21 13.54 -18.31 2.54
C HIS A 21 13.38 -19.39 3.62
N ALA A 22 12.60 -20.45 3.35
CA ALA A 22 12.42 -21.56 4.28
C ALA A 22 13.63 -22.51 4.29
N SER A 23 14.31 -22.66 3.15
CA SER A 23 15.52 -23.47 3.03
C SER A 23 16.71 -22.71 3.68
N ARG A 24 17.20 -23.22 4.82
CA ARG A 24 18.48 -22.79 5.43
C ARG A 24 19.69 -23.28 4.62
N LEU A 25 19.48 -23.87 3.44
CA LEU A 25 20.54 -24.50 2.66
C LEU A 25 21.40 -23.41 2.02
N ARG A 26 22.71 -23.52 2.26
CA ARG A 26 23.73 -22.49 2.01
C ARG A 26 23.97 -22.15 0.52
N LYS A 27 23.27 -22.78 -0.42
CA LYS A 27 23.40 -22.48 -1.86
C LYS A 27 22.12 -21.86 -2.39
N LYS A 28 22.12 -20.53 -2.48
CA LYS A 28 21.09 -19.76 -3.18
C LYS A 28 21.30 -19.90 -4.70
N VAL A 29 20.91 -21.03 -5.28
CA VAL A 29 20.73 -21.07 -6.73
C VAL A 29 19.50 -20.22 -7.03
N ALA A 30 19.61 -19.27 -7.97
CA ALA A 30 18.47 -18.52 -8.44
C ALA A 30 17.53 -19.53 -9.14
N VAL A 31 16.44 -19.91 -8.48
CA VAL A 31 15.43 -20.76 -9.10
C VAL A 31 14.62 -19.87 -10.03
N GLU A 32 14.78 -20.07 -11.34
CA GLU A 32 13.86 -19.49 -12.30
C GLU A 32 12.48 -20.09 -12.07
N MET A 33 11.52 -19.24 -11.70
CA MET A 33 10.16 -19.68 -11.49
C MET A 33 9.45 -19.79 -12.83
N ILE A 34 9.32 -21.02 -13.31
CA ILE A 34 8.51 -21.33 -14.48
C ILE A 34 7.10 -21.66 -13.99
N GLY A 35 6.12 -20.96 -14.53
CA GLY A 35 4.73 -21.13 -14.14
C GLY A 35 3.77 -20.84 -15.28
N ARG A 36 2.49 -21.00 -14.98
CA ARG A 36 1.38 -20.76 -15.91
C ARG A 36 0.49 -19.62 -15.41
N VAL A 37 0.09 -18.76 -16.34
CA VAL A 37 -0.89 -17.70 -16.07
C VAL A 37 -2.30 -18.26 -16.05
N ILE A 38 -3.07 -17.85 -15.05
CA ILE A 38 -4.50 -18.14 -14.92
C ILE A 38 -5.22 -16.85 -14.53
N VAL A 39 -6.21 -16.44 -15.31
CA VAL A 39 -7.09 -15.31 -14.96
C VAL A 39 -8.46 -15.84 -14.53
N HIS A 40 -8.91 -15.48 -13.33
CA HIS A 40 -10.15 -16.00 -12.78
C HIS A 40 -11.36 -15.20 -13.27
N VAL A 41 -12.00 -15.68 -14.34
CA VAL A 41 -13.11 -15.02 -15.04
C VAL A 41 -14.23 -14.56 -14.09
N LYS A 42 -14.70 -15.44 -13.21
CA LYS A 42 -15.88 -15.18 -12.36
C LYS A 42 -15.63 -14.12 -11.30
N THR A 43 -14.41 -14.04 -10.78
CA THR A 43 -14.00 -13.08 -9.75
C THR A 43 -13.52 -11.76 -10.35
N LEU A 44 -13.15 -11.74 -11.63
CA LEU A 44 -12.74 -10.53 -12.31
C LEU A 44 -13.89 -9.54 -12.55
N ALA A 45 -15.10 -10.02 -12.82
CA ALA A 45 -16.25 -9.15 -13.02
C ALA A 45 -16.81 -8.59 -11.69
N ASN A 46 -17.11 -7.28 -11.65
CA ASN A 46 -18.09 -6.81 -10.67
C ASN A 46 -19.49 -7.30 -11.11
N ARG A 47 -20.45 -7.42 -10.18
CA ARG A 47 -21.77 -8.02 -10.49
C ARG A 47 -22.53 -7.25 -11.59
N LEU A 48 -22.17 -5.99 -11.82
CA LEU A 48 -22.80 -5.12 -12.81
C LEU A 48 -22.10 -5.14 -14.19
N GLY A 49 -20.95 -5.82 -14.34
CA GLY A 49 -20.12 -5.77 -15.55
C GLY A 49 -19.56 -4.38 -15.89
N LYS A 50 -19.78 -3.36 -15.06
CA LYS A 50 -19.61 -1.94 -15.42
C LYS A 50 -18.17 -1.44 -15.48
N ARG A 51 -17.20 -2.24 -15.06
CA ARG A 51 -15.79 -1.82 -15.05
C ARG A 51 -14.97 -2.89 -15.76
N LYS A 52 -14.41 -2.56 -16.92
CA LYS A 52 -13.38 -3.39 -17.57
C LYS A 52 -12.19 -3.50 -16.61
N LYS A 53 -11.85 -4.73 -16.25
CA LYS A 53 -10.84 -5.06 -15.24
C LYS A 53 -9.57 -5.59 -15.85
N LEU A 54 -9.72 -6.29 -16.96
CA LEU A 54 -8.64 -6.67 -17.85
C LEU A 54 -8.87 -5.93 -19.15
N THR A 55 -7.80 -5.40 -19.71
CA THR A 55 -7.77 -4.73 -21.01
C THR A 55 -6.59 -5.28 -21.79
N LEU A 56 -6.76 -5.42 -23.10
CA LEU A 56 -5.70 -5.85 -24.01
C LEU A 56 -5.11 -4.62 -24.69
N HIS A 57 -3.80 -4.64 -24.89
CA HIS A 57 -3.11 -3.68 -25.73
C HIS A 57 -3.42 -3.98 -27.20
N THR A 58 -3.79 -2.95 -27.96
CA THR A 58 -4.04 -3.03 -29.39
C THR A 58 -3.13 -2.03 -30.10
N PRO A 59 -1.91 -2.46 -30.45
CA PRO A 59 -0.95 -1.60 -31.12
C PRO A 59 -1.38 -1.33 -32.56
N ASN A 60 -0.74 -0.34 -33.19
CA ASN A 60 -0.81 -0.21 -34.64
C ASN A 60 -0.28 -1.51 -35.29
N PRO A 61 -0.87 -2.04 -36.37
CA PRO A 61 -0.35 -3.24 -37.05
C PRO A 61 1.13 -3.13 -37.47
N LYS A 62 1.61 -1.90 -37.72
CA LYS A 62 3.00 -1.58 -38.07
C LYS A 62 3.91 -1.31 -36.86
N ASP A 63 3.40 -1.46 -35.64
CA ASP A 63 4.20 -1.27 -34.43
C ASP A 63 5.37 -2.28 -34.41
N PRO A 64 6.62 -1.83 -34.30
CA PRO A 64 7.79 -2.71 -34.38
C PRO A 64 8.02 -3.51 -33.08
N MET A 65 7.35 -3.15 -31.99
CA MET A 65 7.61 -3.69 -30.65
C MET A 65 6.48 -4.61 -30.19
N PHE A 66 5.25 -4.18 -30.39
CA PHE A 66 4.05 -4.88 -29.93
C PHE A 66 3.33 -5.60 -31.07
N GLN A 67 2.66 -6.69 -30.72
CA GLN A 67 1.74 -7.42 -31.60
C GLN A 67 0.33 -7.38 -31.03
N SER A 68 -0.68 -7.35 -31.90
CA SER A 68 -2.08 -7.45 -31.50
C SER A 68 -2.40 -8.85 -30.96
N PHE A 69 -3.40 -8.93 -30.09
CA PHE A 69 -3.94 -10.22 -29.66
C PHE A 69 -4.83 -10.81 -30.76
N PRO A 70 -4.90 -12.16 -30.89
CA PRO A 70 -5.88 -12.80 -31.75
C PRO A 70 -7.29 -12.30 -31.40
N ASP A 71 -8.10 -11.98 -32.42
CA ASP A 71 -9.45 -11.42 -32.33
C ASP A 71 -9.55 -9.91 -32.01
N TYR A 72 -8.44 -9.17 -31.83
CA TYR A 72 -8.46 -7.75 -31.40
C TYR A 72 -7.70 -6.79 -32.34
N GLU A 73 -7.47 -7.15 -33.60
CA GLU A 73 -6.64 -6.37 -34.52
C GLU A 73 -7.19 -4.95 -34.83
N ASN A 74 -8.49 -4.72 -34.64
CA ASN A 74 -9.17 -3.48 -35.01
C ASN A 74 -9.73 -2.68 -33.82
N GLU A 75 -9.54 -3.12 -32.57
CA GLU A 75 -10.03 -2.37 -31.42
C GLU A 75 -9.03 -1.27 -31.01
N THR A 76 -9.50 -0.10 -30.60
CA THR A 76 -8.62 0.95 -30.06
C THR A 76 -8.42 0.81 -28.55
N CYS A 77 -7.17 0.75 -28.10
CA CYS A 77 -6.86 0.60 -26.69
C CYS A 77 -7.03 1.92 -25.92
N GLY A 78 -8.12 2.06 -25.16
CA GLY A 78 -8.36 3.24 -24.32
C GLY A 78 -7.33 3.46 -23.20
N SER A 79 -6.45 2.49 -22.91
CA SER A 79 -5.36 2.65 -21.93
C SER A 79 -4.06 3.18 -22.54
N CYS A 80 -3.94 3.20 -23.88
CA CYS A 80 -2.72 3.58 -24.59
C CYS A 80 -2.90 4.84 -25.46
N VAL A 81 -4.13 5.16 -25.84
CA VAL A 81 -4.43 6.42 -26.54
C VAL A 81 -4.47 7.56 -25.51
N LYS A 82 -3.72 8.65 -25.77
CA LYS A 82 -3.92 9.92 -25.06
C LYS A 82 -5.38 10.30 -25.27
N VAL A 83 -6.21 10.27 -24.22
CA VAL A 83 -7.56 10.81 -24.30
C VAL A 83 -7.42 12.32 -24.50
N VAL A 84 -7.36 12.75 -25.76
CA VAL A 84 -7.49 14.14 -26.16
C VAL A 84 -8.99 14.42 -26.26
N SER A 85 -9.69 14.52 -25.12
CA SER A 85 -11.04 15.12 -25.06
C SER A 85 -11.61 15.14 -23.65
N ASP A 86 -12.05 16.33 -23.23
CA ASP A 86 -12.73 16.66 -21.96
C ASP A 86 -14.18 16.15 -21.84
N GLU A 87 -14.63 15.22 -22.69
CA GLU A 87 -16.02 14.78 -22.69
C GLU A 87 -16.21 13.37 -22.11
N THR A 88 -16.38 13.29 -20.79
CA THR A 88 -16.93 12.09 -20.15
C THR A 88 -18.41 11.93 -20.48
N SER A 89 -18.74 11.36 -21.64
CA SER A 89 -20.09 10.91 -21.96
C SER A 89 -20.47 9.73 -21.05
N LYS A 90 -21.34 9.97 -20.07
CA LYS A 90 -21.91 8.93 -19.20
C LYS A 90 -22.95 8.10 -19.98
N SER A 91 -22.52 7.13 -20.78
CA SER A 91 -23.47 6.18 -21.41
C SER A 91 -24.05 5.24 -20.34
N LYS A 92 -25.37 5.29 -20.15
CA LYS A 92 -26.13 4.33 -19.32
C LYS A 92 -26.18 2.98 -20.05
N ILE A 93 -25.24 2.08 -19.78
CA ILE A 93 -25.33 0.69 -20.22
C ILE A 93 -25.92 -0.14 -19.08
N SER A 94 -27.09 -0.72 -19.38
CA SER A 94 -27.92 -1.55 -18.50
C SER A 94 -28.25 -2.85 -19.23
N ALA A 95 -27.31 -3.79 -19.22
CA ALA A 95 -27.55 -5.21 -19.44
C ALA A 95 -26.37 -5.98 -18.83
N ALA A 96 -26.62 -7.19 -18.32
CA ALA A 96 -25.56 -8.08 -17.88
C ALA A 96 -24.70 -8.44 -19.09
N LEU A 97 -23.54 -7.79 -19.22
CA LEU A 97 -22.59 -8.06 -20.31
C LEU A 97 -22.17 -9.54 -20.26
N PRO A 98 -22.04 -10.21 -21.42
CA PRO A 98 -21.42 -11.53 -21.49
C PRO A 98 -20.02 -11.50 -20.84
N LEU A 99 -19.53 -12.68 -20.45
CA LEU A 99 -18.19 -12.82 -19.87
C LEU A 99 -17.17 -12.03 -20.71
N PRO A 100 -16.24 -11.28 -20.10
CA PRO A 100 -15.36 -10.42 -20.88
C PRO A 100 -14.51 -11.30 -21.81
N SER A 101 -14.68 -11.12 -23.11
CA SER A 101 -14.01 -11.89 -24.16
C SER A 101 -12.49 -11.87 -23.96
N GLU A 102 -11.95 -10.77 -23.43
CA GLU A 102 -10.53 -10.58 -23.18
C GLU A 102 -9.96 -11.63 -22.21
N VAL A 103 -10.71 -12.04 -21.19
CA VAL A 103 -10.23 -13.03 -20.19
C VAL A 103 -10.18 -14.42 -20.80
N ILE A 104 -11.19 -14.74 -21.62
CA ILE A 104 -11.26 -16.01 -22.33
C ILE A 104 -10.06 -16.11 -23.27
N THR A 105 -9.75 -15.03 -24.01
CA THR A 105 -8.56 -14.94 -24.86
C THR A 105 -7.27 -15.21 -24.07
N ILE A 106 -7.03 -14.51 -22.96
CA ILE A 106 -5.79 -14.72 -22.16
C ILE A 106 -5.66 -16.16 -21.64
N ASN A 107 -6.74 -16.76 -21.15
CA ASN A 107 -6.68 -18.15 -20.68
C ASN A 107 -6.50 -19.16 -21.83
N LYS A 108 -7.06 -18.89 -23.02
CA LYS A 108 -6.88 -19.72 -24.22
C LYS A 108 -5.43 -19.74 -24.72
N LEU A 109 -4.69 -18.65 -24.51
CA LEU A 109 -3.27 -18.56 -24.90
C LEU A 109 -2.35 -19.49 -24.09
N GLN A 110 -2.81 -20.06 -22.96
CA GLN A 110 -2.05 -20.99 -22.13
C GLN A 110 -0.64 -20.47 -21.77
N ILE A 111 -0.53 -19.18 -21.45
CA ILE A 111 0.75 -18.49 -21.26
C ILE A 111 1.56 -19.15 -20.14
N THR A 112 2.77 -19.63 -20.48
CA THR A 112 3.74 -20.23 -19.57
C THR A 112 5.12 -19.60 -19.77
N GLY A 113 5.95 -19.64 -18.74
CA GLY A 113 7.34 -19.18 -18.84
C GLY A 113 7.91 -18.72 -17.51
N ALA A 114 9.15 -18.23 -17.57
CA ALA A 114 9.79 -17.56 -16.45
C ALA A 114 9.11 -16.20 -16.18
N MET A 115 9.00 -15.83 -14.90
CA MET A 115 8.44 -14.54 -14.50
C MET A 115 9.52 -13.49 -14.23
N PHE A 116 9.37 -12.31 -14.86
CA PHE A 116 10.20 -11.13 -14.67
C PHE A 116 9.36 -9.99 -14.07
N PRO A 117 9.31 -9.86 -12.72
CA PRO A 117 8.55 -8.79 -12.08
C PRO A 117 9.33 -7.47 -12.13
N GLN A 118 8.61 -6.36 -12.27
CA GLN A 118 9.12 -5.00 -12.11
C GLN A 118 8.03 -4.08 -11.57
N ARG A 119 8.39 -2.87 -11.15
CA ARG A 119 7.43 -1.86 -10.63
C ARG A 119 7.86 -0.45 -10.99
N ARG A 120 6.90 0.46 -11.02
CA ARG A 120 7.12 1.91 -11.15
C ARG A 120 6.00 2.64 -10.41
N GLY A 121 6.35 3.25 -9.27
CA GLY A 121 5.41 3.92 -8.38
C GLY A 121 4.24 3.03 -7.96
N LYS A 122 3.03 3.29 -8.47
CA LYS A 122 1.81 2.52 -8.15
C LYS A 122 1.38 1.54 -9.22
N GLU A 123 2.32 1.04 -10.00
CA GLU A 123 2.08 -0.07 -10.92
C GLU A 123 3.15 -1.16 -10.72
N ILE A 124 2.73 -2.41 -10.81
CA ILE A 124 3.60 -3.59 -10.90
C ILE A 124 3.41 -4.19 -12.29
N ILE A 125 4.48 -4.70 -12.88
CA ILE A 125 4.42 -5.50 -14.09
C ILE A 125 4.98 -6.89 -13.83
N MET A 126 4.49 -7.86 -14.58
CA MET A 126 5.07 -9.19 -14.69
C MET A 126 5.24 -9.54 -16.16
N GLY A 127 6.48 -9.67 -16.62
CA GLY A 127 6.80 -10.24 -17.93
C GLY A 127 6.84 -11.76 -17.86
N ILE A 128 6.15 -12.45 -18.77
CA ILE A 128 6.11 -13.92 -18.87
C ILE A 128 6.07 -14.29 -20.35
N ASP A 129 7.08 -15.00 -20.84
CA ASP A 129 7.31 -15.19 -22.28
C ASP A 129 7.21 -13.84 -23.01
N ARG A 130 6.38 -13.66 -24.04
CA ARG A 130 6.20 -12.40 -24.76
C ARG A 130 5.15 -11.46 -24.15
N TYR A 131 4.57 -11.80 -23.01
CA TYR A 131 3.44 -11.06 -22.43
C TYR A 131 3.86 -10.24 -21.23
N ILE A 132 3.38 -8.99 -21.17
CA ILE A 132 3.58 -8.11 -20.02
C ILE A 132 2.22 -7.84 -19.38
N PHE A 133 2.07 -8.23 -18.12
CA PHE A 133 0.88 -7.95 -17.33
C PHE A 133 1.15 -6.76 -16.42
N ARG A 134 0.49 -5.63 -16.66
CA ARG A 134 0.56 -4.43 -15.82
C ARG A 134 -0.63 -4.37 -14.87
N PHE A 135 -0.33 -4.26 -13.57
CA PHE A 135 -1.26 -4.25 -12.47
C PHE A 135 -1.30 -2.89 -11.79
N GLY A 136 -2.48 -2.27 -11.78
CA GLY A 136 -2.80 -1.18 -10.87
C GLY A 136 -3.64 -1.72 -9.73
N LEU A 137 -3.16 -1.71 -8.48
CA LEU A 137 -3.78 -2.44 -7.36
C LEU A 137 -5.04 -1.79 -6.78
N GLY A 138 -5.48 -0.63 -7.28
CA GLY A 138 -6.75 -0.05 -6.83
C GLY A 138 -6.66 0.52 -5.42
N VAL A 139 -7.46 0.07 -4.44
CA VAL A 139 -7.39 0.47 -3.00
C VAL A 139 -7.08 -0.70 -2.08
N GLU A 140 -7.64 -1.88 -2.37
CA GLU A 140 -7.50 -3.09 -1.55
C GLU A 140 -6.89 -4.26 -2.34
N GLY A 141 -6.26 -3.94 -3.47
CA GLY A 141 -5.51 -4.92 -4.25
C GLY A 141 -4.15 -5.19 -3.61
N HIS A 142 -3.75 -6.46 -3.60
CA HIS A 142 -2.45 -6.91 -3.13
C HIS A 142 -2.06 -8.21 -3.82
N GLY A 143 -0.87 -8.74 -3.53
CA GLY A 143 -0.45 -10.05 -3.98
C GLY A 143 0.42 -10.78 -2.95
N LEU A 144 0.44 -12.11 -3.04
CA LEU A 144 1.27 -12.98 -2.22
C LEU A 144 1.45 -14.36 -2.86
N TRP A 145 2.45 -15.09 -2.38
CA TRP A 145 2.62 -16.52 -2.62
C TRP A 145 1.77 -17.35 -1.66
N ILE A 146 1.03 -18.29 -2.22
CA ILE A 146 0.32 -19.35 -1.51
C ILE A 146 0.81 -20.72 -2.00
N PRO A 147 0.81 -21.78 -1.16
CA PRO A 147 1.14 -23.11 -1.67
C PRO A 147 0.16 -23.50 -2.78
N THR A 148 0.66 -24.08 -3.88
CA THR A 148 -0.16 -24.50 -5.01
C THR A 148 -1.27 -25.49 -4.61
N PRO A 149 -1.06 -26.44 -3.67
CA PRO A 149 -2.16 -27.26 -3.15
C PRO A 149 -3.29 -26.42 -2.52
N VAL A 150 -2.95 -25.42 -1.69
CA VAL A 150 -3.91 -24.51 -1.05
C VAL A 150 -4.68 -23.69 -2.09
N TYR A 151 -3.99 -23.20 -3.12
CA TYR A 151 -4.62 -22.52 -4.25
C TYR A 151 -5.63 -23.41 -4.97
N LYS A 152 -5.26 -24.66 -5.26
CA LYS A 152 -6.13 -25.65 -5.88
C LYS A 152 -7.36 -25.93 -5.01
N ASP A 153 -7.19 -26.15 -3.71
CA ASP A 153 -8.32 -26.37 -2.79
C ASP A 153 -9.33 -25.21 -2.82
N ILE A 154 -8.83 -23.96 -2.81
CA ILE A 154 -9.67 -22.75 -2.88
C ILE A 154 -10.42 -22.66 -4.20
N THR A 155 -9.75 -22.99 -5.30
CA THR A 155 -10.26 -22.75 -6.67
C THR A 155 -11.06 -23.93 -7.23
N ASN A 156 -10.95 -25.12 -6.61
CA ASN A 156 -11.79 -26.28 -6.84
C ASN A 156 -13.24 -26.04 -6.38
N VAL A 157 -13.45 -25.11 -5.44
CA VAL A 157 -14.79 -24.70 -5.01
C VAL A 157 -15.33 -23.60 -5.92
N LYS A 158 -16.60 -23.69 -6.30
CA LYS A 158 -17.28 -22.64 -7.07
C LYS A 158 -17.29 -21.32 -6.28
N PRO A 159 -16.89 -20.18 -6.88
CA PRO A 159 -16.91 -18.92 -6.17
C PRO A 159 -18.36 -18.47 -5.90
N GLU A 160 -18.57 -17.88 -4.73
CA GLU A 160 -19.86 -17.47 -4.19
C GLU A 160 -20.14 -15.98 -4.46
N PRO A 161 -21.39 -15.57 -4.71
CA PRO A 161 -21.74 -14.18 -4.92
C PRO A 161 -21.61 -13.36 -3.62
N ARG A 162 -21.01 -12.17 -3.69
CA ARG A 162 -20.78 -11.25 -2.56
C ARG A 162 -21.32 -9.86 -2.83
N GLY A 163 -22.65 -9.76 -2.87
CA GLY A 163 -23.37 -8.50 -3.08
C GLY A 163 -23.03 -7.86 -4.43
N GLN A 164 -22.89 -6.54 -4.46
CA GLN A 164 -22.54 -5.80 -5.69
C GLN A 164 -21.05 -5.94 -6.06
N LYS A 165 -20.21 -6.38 -5.13
CA LYS A 165 -18.75 -6.46 -5.35
C LYS A 165 -18.36 -7.58 -6.32
N GLY A 166 -19.25 -8.51 -6.65
CA GLY A 166 -18.97 -9.64 -7.56
C GLY A 166 -18.80 -10.96 -6.81
N TYR A 167 -18.05 -11.91 -7.38
CA TYR A 167 -17.85 -13.23 -6.78
C TYR A 167 -16.55 -13.32 -5.98
N MET A 168 -16.47 -14.27 -5.05
CA MET A 168 -15.28 -14.57 -4.23
C MET A 168 -15.21 -16.07 -3.95
N TYR A 169 -14.01 -16.61 -3.82
CA TYR A 169 -13.80 -17.99 -3.38
C TYR A 169 -13.90 -18.07 -1.85
N ARG A 170 -14.54 -19.13 -1.36
CA ARG A 170 -14.51 -19.45 0.07
C ARG A 170 -13.17 -20.12 0.39
N ILE A 171 -12.52 -19.68 1.45
CA ILE A 171 -11.26 -20.27 1.91
C ILE A 171 -11.61 -21.49 2.78
N PRO A 172 -11.08 -22.69 2.48
CA PRO A 172 -11.25 -23.86 3.32
C PRO A 172 -10.82 -23.61 4.77
N ARG A 173 -11.49 -24.26 5.72
CA ARG A 173 -11.36 -23.94 7.15
C ARG A 173 -9.96 -24.25 7.69
N GLU A 174 -9.32 -25.28 7.16
CA GLU A 174 -7.96 -25.72 7.42
C GLU A 174 -6.90 -24.66 7.04
N HIS A 175 -7.19 -23.86 6.02
CA HIS A 175 -6.30 -22.79 5.53
C HIS A 175 -6.61 -21.44 6.19
N TRP A 176 -7.80 -21.30 6.78
CA TRP A 176 -8.29 -20.05 7.36
C TRP A 176 -7.99 -19.92 8.87
N SER A 177 -7.22 -18.90 9.25
CA SER A 177 -6.86 -18.61 10.65
C SER A 177 -7.66 -17.46 11.28
N GLY A 178 -8.80 -17.07 10.70
CA GLY A 178 -9.62 -15.98 11.24
C GLY A 178 -10.53 -16.39 12.40
N PRO A 179 -11.40 -15.46 12.86
CA PRO A 179 -12.30 -15.69 13.98
C PRO A 179 -13.14 -16.97 13.82
N LYS A 180 -13.44 -17.61 14.95
CA LYS A 180 -14.37 -18.77 14.98
C LYS A 180 -15.74 -18.32 14.47
N GLY A 181 -16.41 -19.19 13.70
CA GLY A 181 -17.72 -18.91 13.10
C GLY A 181 -17.73 -17.95 11.92
N THR A 182 -16.62 -17.26 11.61
CA THR A 182 -16.54 -16.37 10.44
C THR A 182 -15.89 -17.10 9.27
N PRO A 183 -16.60 -17.32 8.15
CA PRO A 183 -15.99 -17.85 6.93
C PRO A 183 -15.01 -16.83 6.32
N GLY A 184 -13.87 -17.34 5.81
CA GLY A 184 -12.91 -16.53 5.07
C GLY A 184 -13.26 -16.51 3.57
N PHE A 185 -13.13 -15.34 2.94
CA PHE A 185 -13.35 -15.19 1.51
C PHE A 185 -12.18 -14.49 0.84
N ILE A 186 -11.84 -14.91 -0.38
CA ILE A 186 -10.76 -14.34 -1.18
C ILE A 186 -11.22 -14.07 -2.61
N ARG A 187 -10.91 -12.89 -3.13
CA ARG A 187 -11.13 -12.56 -4.54
C ARG A 187 -9.82 -12.66 -5.30
N ILE A 188 -9.48 -13.85 -5.79
CA ILE A 188 -8.32 -14.06 -6.66
C ILE A 188 -8.70 -13.56 -8.06
N LEU A 189 -7.94 -12.63 -8.64
CA LEU A 189 -8.18 -12.11 -9.99
C LEU A 189 -7.25 -12.75 -11.01
N PHE A 190 -6.00 -12.92 -10.63
CA PHE A 190 -4.92 -13.41 -11.46
C PHE A 190 -4.04 -14.32 -10.63
N ALA A 191 -3.56 -15.40 -11.22
CA ALA A 191 -2.61 -16.32 -10.62
C ALA A 191 -1.46 -16.65 -11.58
N PHE A 192 -0.26 -16.74 -11.05
CA PHE A 192 0.90 -17.33 -11.70
C PHE A 192 1.24 -18.62 -10.94
N MET A 193 0.76 -19.74 -11.48
CA MET A 193 0.80 -21.05 -10.85
C MET A 193 2.09 -21.77 -11.23
N CYS A 194 2.99 -21.95 -10.26
CA CYS A 194 4.13 -22.84 -10.39
C CYS A 194 3.80 -24.19 -9.73
N GLU A 195 4.74 -25.13 -9.77
CA GLU A 195 4.58 -26.48 -9.22
C GLU A 195 4.19 -26.45 -7.73
N GLU A 196 5.03 -25.84 -6.89
CA GLU A 196 4.84 -25.84 -5.43
C GLU A 196 4.12 -24.60 -4.89
N TRP A 197 4.30 -23.46 -5.55
CA TRP A 197 3.81 -22.15 -5.09
C TRP A 197 3.09 -21.42 -6.21
N THR A 198 1.98 -20.77 -5.85
CA THR A 198 1.19 -19.95 -6.76
C THR A 198 1.21 -18.52 -6.26
N TRP A 199 1.64 -17.59 -7.11
CA TRP A 199 1.48 -16.17 -6.84
C TRP A 199 0.05 -15.78 -7.20
N VAL A 200 -0.64 -15.08 -6.31
CA VAL A 200 -2.01 -14.60 -6.55
C VAL A 200 -2.08 -13.09 -6.39
N PHE A 201 -2.76 -12.43 -7.32
CA PHE A 201 -3.26 -11.07 -7.13
C PHE A 201 -4.71 -11.12 -6.67
N ILE A 202 -4.98 -10.39 -5.59
CA ILE A 202 -6.23 -10.42 -4.87
C ILE A 202 -6.77 -9.00 -4.74
N ASP A 203 -8.09 -8.81 -4.84
CA ASP A 203 -8.70 -7.49 -4.69
C ASP A 203 -10.12 -7.53 -4.13
N HIS A 204 -10.27 -7.13 -2.88
CA HIS A 204 -11.54 -7.24 -2.18
C HIS A 204 -12.55 -6.15 -2.57
N ASN A 205 -12.08 -5.03 -3.13
CA ASN A 205 -12.94 -3.94 -3.58
C ASN A 205 -13.23 -3.93 -5.07
N ALA A 206 -12.68 -4.89 -5.84
CA ALA A 206 -12.83 -4.90 -7.29
C ALA A 206 -12.46 -3.52 -7.88
N MET A 207 -11.30 -2.98 -7.48
CA MET A 207 -10.69 -1.75 -7.98
C MET A 207 -9.37 -1.95 -8.75
N MET A 208 -8.73 -3.11 -8.61
CA MET A 208 -7.55 -3.51 -9.36
C MET A 208 -7.83 -3.51 -10.87
N THR A 209 -6.83 -3.16 -11.66
CA THR A 209 -6.86 -3.20 -13.13
C THR A 209 -5.66 -3.99 -13.64
N ILE A 210 -5.88 -4.75 -14.71
CA ILE A 210 -4.89 -5.55 -15.42
C ILE A 210 -4.87 -5.04 -16.86
N HIS A 211 -3.71 -4.65 -17.35
CA HIS A 211 -3.49 -4.32 -18.74
C HIS A 211 -2.46 -5.28 -19.31
N VAL A 212 -2.78 -5.96 -20.41
CA VAL A 212 -1.90 -6.98 -20.99
C VAL A 212 -1.33 -6.46 -22.30
N LEU A 213 -0.01 -6.41 -22.38
CA LEU A 213 0.74 -6.12 -23.59
C LEU A 213 1.33 -7.41 -24.16
N CYS A 214 1.43 -7.50 -25.48
CA CYS A 214 2.03 -8.62 -26.19
C CYS A 214 3.18 -8.11 -27.05
N LEU A 215 4.40 -8.51 -26.72
CA LEU A 215 5.59 -8.18 -27.49
C LEU A 215 5.72 -9.12 -28.70
N ARG A 216 6.41 -8.65 -29.74
CA ARG A 216 6.83 -9.51 -30.87
C ARG A 216 7.90 -10.53 -30.47
N GLN A 217 8.70 -10.19 -29.46
CA GLN A 217 9.79 -11.02 -28.95
C GLN A 217 9.54 -11.40 -27.48
N PRO A 218 10.04 -12.55 -27.00
CA PRO A 218 10.01 -12.88 -25.58
C PRO A 218 10.65 -11.79 -24.72
N VAL A 219 10.01 -11.48 -23.59
CA VAL A 219 10.50 -10.52 -22.60
C VAL A 219 11.77 -11.06 -21.95
N ALA A 220 12.83 -10.26 -21.95
CA ALA A 220 14.03 -10.49 -21.17
C ALA A 220 14.12 -9.51 -20.00
N ARG A 221 14.92 -9.87 -18.98
CA ARG A 221 15.16 -8.99 -17.81
C ARG A 221 15.70 -7.61 -18.20
N LYS A 222 16.55 -7.55 -19.22
CA LYS A 222 17.13 -6.29 -19.75
C LYS A 222 16.09 -5.37 -20.39
N ASP A 223 14.93 -5.90 -20.77
CA ASP A 223 13.87 -5.10 -21.36
C ASP A 223 13.05 -4.39 -20.27
N LEU A 224 13.08 -4.89 -19.03
CA LEU A 224 12.32 -4.37 -17.89
C LEU A 224 13.18 -3.51 -16.95
N VAL A 225 14.08 -2.70 -17.48
CA VAL A 225 14.90 -1.75 -16.71
C VAL A 225 14.70 -0.32 -17.23
N PRO A 226 14.80 0.70 -16.36
CA PRO A 226 14.82 2.09 -16.81
C PRO A 226 15.86 2.32 -17.92
N GLY A 227 15.44 3.02 -18.98
CA GLY A 227 16.28 3.31 -20.16
C GLY A 227 16.22 2.25 -21.27
N SER A 228 15.57 1.10 -21.08
CA SER A 228 15.32 0.17 -22.19
C SER A 228 14.36 0.80 -23.21
N SER A 229 14.42 0.33 -24.47
CA SER A 229 13.55 0.84 -25.54
C SER A 229 12.06 0.65 -25.23
N ILE A 230 11.69 -0.44 -24.56
CA ILE A 230 10.30 -0.74 -24.24
C ILE A 230 9.82 -0.04 -22.96
N TRP A 231 10.74 0.41 -22.10
CA TRP A 231 10.43 0.97 -20.77
C TRP A 231 9.36 2.06 -20.80
N PRO A 232 9.43 3.09 -21.66
CA PRO A 232 8.44 4.16 -21.68
C PRO A 232 7.03 3.70 -22.06
N TYR A 233 6.91 2.60 -22.81
CA TYR A 233 5.66 2.11 -23.39
C TYR A 233 4.92 1.12 -22.50
N ILE A 234 5.63 0.47 -21.57
CA ILE A 234 5.02 -0.50 -20.66
C ILE A 234 4.08 0.20 -19.67
N TRP A 235 4.45 1.39 -19.19
CA TRP A 235 3.74 2.10 -18.12
C TRP A 235 2.53 2.86 -18.66
N SER A 236 1.57 3.14 -17.78
CA SER A 236 0.46 4.00 -18.16
C SER A 236 0.96 5.41 -18.46
N LEU A 237 0.39 6.05 -19.49
CA LEU A 237 0.64 7.46 -19.80
C LEU A 237 0.29 8.40 -18.64
N SER A 238 -0.45 7.92 -17.63
CA SER A 238 -0.79 8.65 -16.41
C SER A 238 0.24 8.53 -15.28
N HIS A 239 1.36 7.82 -15.49
CA HIS A 239 2.40 7.59 -14.49
C HIS A 239 3.75 8.17 -14.92
N GLY A 240 4.33 8.95 -14.02
CA GLY A 240 5.62 9.60 -14.19
C GLY A 240 6.81 8.70 -13.90
N PRO A 241 8.04 9.24 -14.02
CA PRO A 241 9.26 8.58 -13.54
C PRO A 241 9.16 8.17 -12.06
N SER A 242 9.86 7.09 -11.71
CA SER A 242 10.06 6.72 -10.31
C SER A 242 10.92 7.77 -9.60
N LEU A 243 10.46 8.25 -8.44
CA LEU A 243 11.25 9.17 -7.60
C LEU A 243 12.50 8.54 -6.97
N ILE A 244 12.72 7.23 -7.18
CA ILE A 244 13.83 6.47 -6.58
C ILE A 244 14.75 5.91 -7.66
N PHE A 245 14.19 5.31 -8.72
CA PHE A 245 14.99 4.64 -9.76
C PHE A 245 15.23 5.51 -11.00
N GLU A 246 14.50 6.61 -11.15
CA GLU A 246 14.57 7.53 -12.27
C GLU A 246 14.69 8.98 -11.76
N GLU A 247 15.48 9.18 -10.70
CA GLU A 247 15.56 10.44 -9.93
C GLU A 247 15.79 11.66 -10.82
N HIS A 248 16.73 11.60 -11.77
CA HIS A 248 17.00 12.70 -12.70
C HIS A 248 15.78 13.09 -13.55
N LEU A 249 15.03 12.10 -14.08
CA LEU A 249 13.79 12.36 -14.82
C LEU A 249 12.70 12.91 -13.91
N ALA A 250 12.62 12.41 -12.68
CA ALA A 250 11.66 12.86 -11.68
C ALA A 250 11.91 14.31 -11.24
N VAL A 251 13.16 14.69 -10.98
CA VAL A 251 13.56 16.07 -10.67
C VAL A 251 13.23 16.98 -11.85
N SER A 252 13.60 16.59 -13.07
CA SER A 252 13.28 17.36 -14.27
C SER A 252 11.76 17.55 -14.44
N GLY A 253 10.98 16.47 -14.29
CA GLY A 253 9.52 16.52 -14.35
C GLY A 253 8.88 17.36 -13.24
N LEU A 254 9.47 17.36 -12.04
CA LEU A 254 9.02 18.18 -10.92
C LEU A 254 9.24 19.68 -11.18
N HIS A 255 10.41 20.07 -11.71
CA HIS A 255 10.67 21.47 -12.08
C HIS A 255 9.84 21.94 -13.27
N GLN A 256 9.67 21.10 -14.30
CA GLN A 256 8.77 21.42 -15.42
C GLN A 256 7.33 21.61 -14.93
N TRP A 257 6.87 20.76 -14.01
CA TRP A 257 5.57 20.94 -13.38
C TRP A 257 5.49 22.24 -12.57
N ARG A 258 6.51 22.58 -11.77
CA ARG A 258 6.59 23.87 -11.06
C ARG A 258 6.44 25.04 -12.03
N HIS A 259 7.21 25.04 -13.10
CA HIS A 259 7.16 26.08 -14.14
C HIS A 259 5.75 26.20 -14.73
N SER A 260 5.14 25.07 -15.10
CA SER A 260 3.78 25.04 -15.64
C SER A 260 2.72 25.55 -14.68
N VAL A 261 2.92 25.42 -13.36
CA VAL A 261 2.01 25.97 -12.34
C VAL A 261 2.16 27.49 -12.26
N LEU A 262 3.38 28.01 -12.37
CA LEU A 262 3.70 29.43 -12.28
C LEU A 262 3.29 30.22 -13.53
N GLU A 263 3.35 29.60 -14.71
CA GLU A 263 2.95 30.21 -15.99
C GLU A 263 1.44 30.30 -16.22
N LYS A 264 0.62 29.62 -15.40
CA LYS A 264 -0.84 29.68 -15.55
C LYS A 264 -1.32 31.13 -15.37
N ARG A 265 -2.08 31.64 -16.34
CA ARG A 265 -2.76 32.95 -16.26
C ARG A 265 -3.59 33.10 -14.98
N ASN A 266 -4.25 32.03 -14.56
CA ASN A 266 -4.99 31.96 -13.30
C ASN A 266 -4.23 31.05 -12.32
N PRO A 267 -3.78 31.58 -11.16
CA PRO A 267 -3.05 30.81 -10.17
C PRO A 267 -3.78 29.52 -9.77
N ASP A 268 -3.05 28.40 -9.75
CA ASP A 268 -3.60 27.11 -9.32
C ASP A 268 -3.83 27.11 -7.81
N ARG A 269 -5.03 27.51 -7.42
CA ARG A 269 -5.42 27.57 -6.01
C ARG A 269 -5.68 26.19 -5.41
N LYS A 270 -5.62 25.08 -6.17
CA LYS A 270 -5.88 23.74 -5.63
C LYS A 270 -4.92 23.44 -4.47
N PRO A 271 -5.39 22.85 -3.36
CA PRO A 271 -4.52 22.57 -2.22
C PRO A 271 -3.48 21.50 -2.58
N ILE A 272 -2.25 21.71 -2.14
CA ILE A 272 -1.08 20.91 -2.50
C ILE A 272 -1.30 19.42 -2.21
N PHE A 273 -2.02 19.09 -1.14
CA PHE A 273 -2.38 17.69 -0.83
C PHE A 273 -3.15 17.02 -1.96
N LEU A 274 -4.15 17.69 -2.55
CA LEU A 274 -4.94 17.13 -3.64
C LEU A 274 -4.13 17.05 -4.94
N THR A 275 -3.18 17.97 -5.12
CA THR A 275 -2.30 17.98 -6.28
C THR A 275 -1.30 16.83 -6.24
N VAL A 276 -0.57 16.67 -5.14
CA VAL A 276 0.40 15.57 -4.96
C VAL A 276 -0.28 14.20 -5.05
N LYS A 277 -1.35 14.00 -4.28
CA LYS A 277 -2.10 12.73 -4.29
C LYS A 277 -2.71 12.42 -5.66
N GLY A 278 -3.10 13.45 -6.42
CA GLY A 278 -3.85 13.31 -7.67
C GLY A 278 -2.98 13.20 -8.93
N ASN A 279 -1.75 13.71 -8.89
CA ASN A 279 -0.89 13.83 -10.06
C ASN A 279 0.23 12.77 -10.04
N GLN A 280 -0.09 11.56 -10.52
CA GLN A 280 0.90 10.47 -10.61
C GLN A 280 1.92 10.66 -11.74
N LEU A 281 1.76 11.67 -12.62
CA LEU A 281 2.76 12.04 -13.63
C LEU A 281 4.00 12.70 -13.02
N VAL A 282 3.82 13.39 -11.90
CA VAL A 282 4.89 14.12 -11.21
C VAL A 282 5.22 13.42 -9.90
N PHE A 283 4.20 13.06 -9.14
CA PHE A 283 4.32 12.47 -7.81
C PHE A 283 4.01 10.98 -7.83
N ASN A 284 4.64 10.25 -8.75
CA ASN A 284 4.38 8.82 -8.90
C ASN A 284 4.70 8.07 -7.58
N GLY A 285 3.75 7.29 -7.07
CA GLY A 285 3.88 6.61 -5.78
C GLY A 285 3.17 7.31 -4.61
N TYR A 286 2.87 8.61 -4.70
CA TYR A 286 2.26 9.35 -3.60
C TYR A 286 0.75 9.09 -3.45
N GLY A 287 0.36 8.39 -2.38
CA GLY A 287 -1.03 8.24 -1.94
C GLY A 287 -1.43 9.25 -0.88
N ALA A 288 -2.59 9.02 -0.25
CA ALA A 288 -3.09 9.91 0.80
C ALA A 288 -2.21 9.86 2.05
N GLN A 289 -1.72 8.67 2.40
CA GLN A 289 -0.82 8.47 3.55
C GLN A 289 0.49 9.21 3.34
N GLU A 290 1.17 8.93 2.21
CA GLU A 290 2.48 9.48 1.91
C GLU A 290 2.42 10.99 1.75
N THR A 291 1.35 11.52 1.15
CA THR A 291 1.20 12.96 1.00
C THR A 291 1.05 13.65 2.35
N SER A 292 0.24 13.08 3.26
CA SER A 292 0.09 13.63 4.62
C SER A 292 1.41 13.63 5.38
N ASP A 293 2.13 12.51 5.38
CA ASP A 293 3.40 12.39 6.09
C ASP A 293 4.49 13.27 5.46
N MET A 294 4.63 13.27 4.12
CA MET A 294 5.63 14.08 3.41
C MET A 294 5.39 15.58 3.64
N LEU A 295 4.14 16.04 3.58
CA LEU A 295 3.84 17.46 3.83
C LEU A 295 4.14 17.87 5.27
N PHE A 296 3.97 16.95 6.23
CA PHE A 296 4.43 17.19 7.59
C PHE A 296 5.96 17.27 7.68
N GLU A 297 6.70 16.39 7.01
CA GLU A 297 8.17 16.49 6.94
C GLU A 297 8.65 17.80 6.28
N ALA A 298 7.91 18.29 5.29
CA ALA A 298 8.16 19.57 4.64
C ALA A 298 7.74 20.79 5.49
N LEU A 299 7.00 20.57 6.59
CA LEU A 299 6.36 21.60 7.40
C LEU A 299 5.43 22.48 6.55
N ILE A 300 4.61 21.86 5.70
CA ILE A 300 3.66 22.50 4.80
C ILE A 300 2.25 22.04 5.15
N LEU A 301 1.34 22.99 5.33
CA LEU A 301 -0.06 22.71 5.57
C LEU A 301 -0.70 22.03 4.35
N PRO A 302 -1.50 20.95 4.51
CA PRO A 302 -2.13 20.25 3.39
C PRO A 302 -3.03 21.12 2.51
N ASN A 303 -3.60 22.18 3.08
CA ASN A 303 -4.40 23.18 2.40
C ASN A 303 -3.57 24.30 1.75
N THR A 304 -2.24 24.36 1.90
CA THR A 304 -1.45 25.37 1.18
C THR A 304 -1.71 25.27 -0.32
N SER A 305 -1.95 26.40 -1.01
CA SER A 305 -2.24 26.35 -2.44
C SER A 305 -1.03 25.84 -3.22
N THR A 306 -1.28 25.11 -4.31
CA THR A 306 -0.20 24.57 -5.15
C THR A 306 0.66 25.69 -5.71
N TYR A 307 0.03 26.80 -6.11
CA TYR A 307 0.72 27.98 -6.60
C TYR A 307 1.67 28.57 -5.55
N ASP A 308 1.24 28.74 -4.30
CA ASP A 308 2.08 29.34 -3.25
C ASP A 308 3.29 28.45 -2.91
N VAL A 309 3.11 27.12 -2.87
CA VAL A 309 4.22 26.18 -2.70
C VAL A 309 5.23 26.30 -3.84
N CYS A 310 4.78 26.51 -5.08
CA CYS A 310 5.66 26.67 -6.24
C CYS A 310 6.32 28.06 -6.31
N LYS A 311 5.62 29.11 -5.88
CA LYS A 311 6.06 30.50 -6.00
C LYS A 311 7.09 30.89 -4.96
N LEU A 312 6.93 30.40 -3.73
CA LEU A 312 7.79 30.79 -2.61
C LEU A 312 8.98 29.86 -2.52
N ASP A 313 10.18 30.35 -2.83
CA ASP A 313 11.39 29.51 -2.90
C ASP A 313 11.68 28.74 -1.60
N ALA A 314 11.41 29.34 -0.44
CA ALA A 314 11.58 28.68 0.84
C ALA A 314 10.59 27.50 1.05
N LEU A 315 9.35 27.62 0.59
CA LEU A 315 8.38 26.52 0.60
C LEU A 315 8.76 25.46 -0.43
N TRP A 316 9.13 25.91 -1.64
CA TRP A 316 9.52 25.04 -2.72
C TRP A 316 10.71 24.16 -2.34
N ALA A 317 11.77 24.73 -1.79
CA ALA A 317 12.98 24.00 -1.41
C ALA A 317 12.68 22.88 -0.39
N ARG A 318 11.84 23.17 0.62
CA ARG A 318 11.41 22.15 1.60
C ARG A 318 10.50 21.09 0.97
N PHE A 319 9.58 21.52 0.12
CA PHE A 319 8.66 20.63 -0.59
C PHE A 319 9.40 19.65 -1.49
N GLU A 320 10.29 20.16 -2.35
CA GLU A 320 11.11 19.38 -3.26
C GLU A 320 11.97 18.37 -2.51
N ALA A 321 12.70 18.80 -1.47
CA ALA A 321 13.50 17.91 -0.65
C ALA A 321 12.64 16.80 -0.01
N ALA A 322 11.48 17.14 0.54
CA ALA A 322 10.59 16.17 1.19
C ALA A 322 9.97 15.15 0.21
N VAL A 323 9.69 15.55 -1.04
CA VAL A 323 9.18 14.67 -2.09
C VAL A 323 10.14 13.51 -2.40
N PHE A 324 11.44 13.76 -2.43
CA PHE A 324 12.42 12.71 -2.67
C PHE A 324 12.80 11.96 -1.39
N ASN A 325 13.13 12.70 -0.32
CA ASN A 325 13.59 12.13 0.93
C ASN A 325 12.57 11.14 1.51
N TYR A 326 11.29 11.49 1.53
CA TYR A 326 10.26 10.62 2.09
C TYR A 326 10.18 9.29 1.34
N GLN A 327 10.12 9.27 0.01
CA GLN A 327 10.07 8.02 -0.76
C GLN A 327 11.34 7.19 -0.59
N GLN A 328 12.52 7.81 -0.59
CA GLN A 328 13.79 7.13 -0.36
C GLN A 328 13.83 6.48 1.03
N GLU A 329 13.36 7.17 2.08
CA GLU A 329 13.25 6.61 3.43
C GLU A 329 12.29 5.43 3.51
N ARG A 330 11.11 5.53 2.88
CA ARG A 330 10.17 4.41 2.80
C ARG A 330 10.78 3.20 2.10
N TYR A 331 11.49 3.43 1.00
CA TYR A 331 12.19 2.38 0.29
C TYR A 331 13.28 1.72 1.14
N LYS A 332 14.11 2.52 1.83
CA LYS A 332 15.12 2.04 2.78
C LYS A 332 14.49 1.20 3.89
N LEU A 333 13.37 1.65 4.47
CA LEU A 333 12.64 0.91 5.51
C LEU A 333 12.18 -0.45 5.01
N ILE A 334 11.58 -0.53 3.81
CA ILE A 334 11.02 -1.78 3.31
C ILE A 334 12.12 -2.75 2.87
N ASN A 335 13.20 -2.25 2.28
CA ASN A 335 14.31 -3.07 1.80
C ASN A 335 15.37 -3.38 2.87
N ALA A 336 15.32 -2.73 4.03
CA ALA A 336 16.19 -3.05 5.14
C ALA A 336 16.06 -4.52 5.58
N PRO A 337 17.14 -5.11 6.14
CA PRO A 337 17.11 -6.49 6.61
C PRO A 337 15.98 -6.73 7.61
N GLN A 338 15.24 -7.83 7.45
CA GLN A 338 14.08 -8.15 8.30
C GLN A 338 14.40 -8.20 9.80
N LYS A 339 15.64 -8.54 10.17
CA LYS A 339 16.09 -8.51 11.57
C LYS A 339 16.02 -7.10 12.18
N LYS A 340 16.20 -6.05 11.37
CA LYS A 340 16.15 -4.65 11.80
C LYS A 340 14.72 -4.11 11.84
N THR A 341 13.93 -4.38 10.81
CA THR A 341 12.61 -3.75 10.65
C THR A 341 11.44 -4.57 11.16
N LYS A 342 11.64 -5.89 11.31
CA LYS A 342 10.61 -6.89 11.63
C LYS A 342 9.43 -6.92 10.63
N LEU A 343 9.61 -6.31 9.46
CA LEU A 343 8.70 -6.40 8.31
C LEU A 343 8.92 -7.75 7.62
N SER A 344 8.25 -8.77 8.15
CA SER A 344 8.26 -10.14 7.59
C SER A 344 7.48 -10.19 6.27
N TYR A 345 7.60 -11.28 5.51
CA TYR A 345 6.79 -11.45 4.31
C TYR A 345 5.32 -11.75 4.66
N VAL A 346 4.42 -11.36 3.76
CA VAL A 346 2.99 -11.73 3.76
C VAL A 346 2.85 -13.18 3.32
N SER A 347 3.61 -13.55 2.28
CA SER A 347 3.72 -14.91 1.76
C SER A 347 4.15 -15.92 2.82
N GLY A 348 3.63 -17.14 2.73
CA GLY A 348 4.04 -18.24 3.61
C GLY A 348 3.10 -19.44 3.58
N PRO A 349 3.37 -20.48 4.40
CA PRO A 349 2.57 -21.71 4.43
C PRO A 349 1.18 -21.50 5.06
N LYS A 350 0.99 -20.39 5.78
CA LYS A 350 -0.30 -19.96 6.34
C LYS A 350 -0.63 -18.57 5.78
N PRO A 351 -0.91 -18.48 4.47
CA PRO A 351 -1.04 -17.19 3.78
C PRO A 351 -2.22 -16.37 4.29
N PHE A 352 -3.22 -17.02 4.88
CA PHE A 352 -4.42 -16.36 5.40
C PHE A 352 -4.35 -15.99 6.89
N ARG A 353 -3.14 -15.81 7.42
CA ARG A 353 -2.90 -15.36 8.79
C ARG A 353 -2.57 -13.87 8.82
N PHE A 354 -3.18 -13.13 9.75
CA PHE A 354 -2.80 -11.75 10.01
C PHE A 354 -1.38 -11.65 10.58
N ASN A 355 -0.53 -10.86 9.94
CA ASN A 355 0.82 -10.60 10.39
C ASN A 355 0.85 -9.36 11.30
N SER A 356 0.38 -9.52 12.54
CA SER A 356 0.24 -8.43 13.51
C SER A 356 1.55 -7.71 13.82
N GLU A 357 2.66 -8.45 13.88
CA GLU A 357 3.98 -7.87 14.16
C GLU A 357 4.44 -6.99 13.01
N ALA A 358 4.43 -7.50 11.76
CA ALA A 358 4.83 -6.71 10.60
C ALA A 358 3.90 -5.50 10.41
N HIS A 359 2.59 -5.67 10.65
CA HIS A 359 1.63 -4.59 10.62
C HIS A 359 1.93 -3.50 11.66
N LYS A 360 2.18 -3.87 12.92
CA LYS A 360 2.55 -2.93 14.00
C LYS A 360 3.83 -2.16 13.63
N HIS A 361 4.83 -2.85 13.10
CA HIS A 361 6.06 -2.22 12.66
C HIS A 361 5.86 -1.29 11.46
N TYR A 362 5.04 -1.67 10.48
CA TYR A 362 4.70 -0.80 9.36
C TYR A 362 3.94 0.46 9.83
N ILE A 363 2.89 0.30 10.64
CA ILE A 363 2.10 1.44 11.14
C ILE A 363 2.95 2.37 12.01
N SER A 364 3.90 1.85 12.79
CA SER A 364 4.81 2.72 13.57
C SER A 364 5.64 3.67 12.71
N SER A 365 5.75 3.38 11.41
CA SER A 365 6.45 4.23 10.46
C SER A 365 5.55 5.33 9.84
N ILE A 366 4.23 5.28 10.06
CA ILE A 366 3.27 6.28 9.59
C ILE A 366 3.24 7.42 10.62
N THR A 367 3.61 8.61 10.18
CA THR A 367 3.82 9.74 11.08
C THR A 367 2.51 10.45 11.40
N THR A 368 1.67 10.74 10.40
CA THR A 368 0.50 11.62 10.55
C THR A 368 -0.81 10.98 10.15
N TYR A 369 -0.82 10.18 9.08
CA TYR A 369 -2.06 9.70 8.48
C TYR A 369 -2.91 8.89 9.46
N ARG A 370 -4.09 9.42 9.80
CA ARG A 370 -5.05 8.83 10.76
C ARG A 370 -4.47 8.53 12.16
N ARG A 371 -3.41 9.21 12.57
CA ARG A 371 -2.93 9.18 13.96
C ARG A 371 -3.85 10.01 14.84
N GLN A 372 -3.90 9.72 16.14
CA GLN A 372 -4.59 10.59 17.10
C GLN A 372 -3.65 11.69 17.61
N GLU A 373 -2.40 11.31 17.87
CA GLU A 373 -1.32 12.20 18.28
C GLU A 373 -0.04 11.83 17.53
N ILE A 374 0.87 12.80 17.41
CA ILE A 374 2.25 12.56 17.00
C ILE A 374 3.21 12.88 18.12
N ARG A 375 4.43 12.33 18.02
CA ARG A 375 5.52 12.61 18.94
C ARG A 375 6.66 13.22 18.15
N ILE A 376 6.99 14.48 18.44
CA ILE A 376 8.14 15.16 17.86
C ILE A 376 9.28 15.10 18.87
N THR A 377 10.49 14.71 18.44
CA THR A 377 11.67 14.66 19.30
C THR A 377 12.15 16.07 19.65
N SER A 378 12.84 16.23 20.78
CA SER A 378 13.41 17.53 21.19
C SER A 378 14.36 18.12 20.13
N GLU A 379 15.10 17.26 19.43
CA GLU A 379 15.97 17.64 18.31
C GLU A 379 15.17 18.24 17.15
N ARG A 380 14.16 17.50 16.65
CA ARG A 380 13.30 17.97 15.55
C ARG A 380 12.52 19.22 15.94
N TRP A 381 12.06 19.31 17.18
CA TRP A 381 11.39 20.51 17.71
C TRP A 381 12.30 21.73 17.69
N SER A 382 13.56 21.55 18.10
CA SER A 382 14.57 22.61 18.08
C SER A 382 14.91 23.05 16.66
N GLU A 383 14.98 22.10 15.71
CA GLU A 383 15.16 22.39 14.28
C GLU A 383 13.99 23.23 13.74
N ILE A 384 12.74 22.82 13.98
CA ILE A 384 11.54 23.57 13.58
C ILE A 384 11.57 25.00 14.15
N ARG A 385 11.97 25.16 15.41
CA ARG A 385 12.10 26.47 16.07
C ARG A 385 13.19 27.33 15.42
N LYS A 386 14.36 26.76 15.10
CA LYS A 386 15.45 27.45 14.39
C LYS A 386 15.02 27.93 13.00
N LEU A 387 14.12 27.18 12.34
CA LEU A 387 13.54 27.58 11.05
C LEU A 387 12.47 28.68 11.17
N GLY A 388 12.08 29.08 12.40
CA GLY A 388 11.00 30.05 12.60
C GLY A 388 9.61 29.50 12.25
N LEU A 389 9.44 28.18 12.27
CA LEU A 389 8.21 27.49 11.84
C LEU A 389 7.42 26.87 12.99
N ILE A 390 7.78 27.19 14.23
CA ILE A 390 7.13 26.61 15.42
C ILE A 390 5.65 27.01 15.51
N ASP A 391 5.32 28.22 15.05
CA ASP A 391 3.95 28.72 15.06
C ASP A 391 3.05 28.04 14.02
N LEU A 392 3.59 27.16 13.17
CA LEU A 392 2.74 26.28 12.35
C LEU A 392 1.84 25.38 13.22
N PHE A 393 2.24 25.09 14.45
CA PHE A 393 1.47 24.30 15.41
C PHE A 393 0.53 25.15 16.27
N ASN A 394 0.61 26.47 16.16
CA ASN A 394 -0.24 27.39 16.91
C ASN A 394 -1.56 27.67 16.14
N PRO A 395 -2.74 27.35 16.71
CA PRO A 395 -4.01 27.66 16.06
C PRO A 395 -4.29 29.17 15.95
N ARG A 396 -3.56 30.01 16.70
CA ARG A 396 -3.64 31.48 16.59
C ARG A 396 -2.79 32.03 15.46
N ALA A 397 -1.88 31.23 14.92
CA ALA A 397 -0.99 31.72 13.87
C ALA A 397 -1.71 31.81 12.53
N ARG A 398 -1.42 32.87 11.79
CA ARG A 398 -1.82 33.06 10.40
C ARG A 398 -0.62 32.91 9.49
N MET A 399 -0.80 32.13 8.42
CA MET A 399 0.24 31.99 7.40
C MET A 399 0.36 33.29 6.62
N GLN A 400 1.56 33.87 6.59
CA GLN A 400 1.84 35.05 5.78
C GLN A 400 2.15 34.68 4.32
N PRO A 401 2.06 35.64 3.38
CA PRO A 401 2.41 35.42 1.98
C PRO A 401 3.85 34.96 1.73
N ASN A 402 4.76 35.15 2.69
CA ASN A 402 6.15 34.67 2.61
C ASN A 402 6.33 33.22 3.11
N GLY A 403 5.26 32.56 3.56
CA GLY A 403 5.31 31.19 4.08
C GLY A 403 5.76 31.08 5.54
N ILE A 404 5.82 32.20 6.27
CA ILE A 404 6.12 32.25 7.71
C ILE A 404 4.81 32.42 8.49
N PRO A 405 4.55 31.58 9.51
CA PRO A 405 3.41 31.78 10.41
C PRO A 405 3.66 32.97 11.36
N ILE A 406 2.66 33.81 11.58
CA ILE A 406 2.68 34.88 12.61
C ILE A 406 1.49 34.70 13.53
N VAL A 407 1.73 34.71 14.84
CA VAL A 407 0.66 34.65 15.87
C VAL A 407 -0.23 35.88 15.78
N ASP A 408 -1.53 35.66 15.64
CA ASP A 408 -2.54 36.72 15.74
C ASP A 408 -2.90 36.93 17.21
N ASP A 409 -2.40 38.01 17.79
CA ASP A 409 -2.64 38.35 19.18
C ASP A 409 -4.10 38.68 19.48
N SER A 410 -4.90 39.01 18.46
CA SER A 410 -6.33 39.31 18.63
C SER A 410 -7.17 38.07 18.97
N LEU A 411 -6.64 36.86 18.78
CA LEU A 411 -7.38 35.60 18.99
C LEU A 411 -7.41 35.13 20.45
N GLY A 412 -6.80 35.84 21.40
CA GLY A 412 -6.85 35.51 22.84
C GLY A 412 -5.92 34.35 23.26
N PRO A 413 -5.40 34.35 24.52
CA PRO A 413 -4.44 33.35 25.00
C PRO A 413 -5.03 31.94 25.19
N GLU A 414 -6.34 31.79 25.32
CA GLU A 414 -7.07 30.53 25.54
C GLU A 414 -6.92 29.50 24.40
N PHE A 415 -6.43 29.93 23.24
CA PHE A 415 -6.09 29.06 22.11
C PHE A 415 -4.63 28.60 22.11
N THR A 416 -3.81 29.05 23.07
CA THR A 416 -2.41 28.64 23.20
C THR A 416 -2.37 27.25 23.84
N ALA A 417 -1.90 26.27 23.08
CA ALA A 417 -1.87 24.90 23.57
C ALA A 417 -0.60 24.59 24.37
N GLU A 418 -0.72 23.80 25.43
CA GLU A 418 0.39 23.42 26.33
C GLU A 418 1.59 22.81 25.59
N TYR A 419 1.37 22.14 24.46
CA TYR A 419 2.47 21.56 23.67
C TYR A 419 3.39 22.61 23.01
N MET A 420 3.01 23.90 22.99
CA MET A 420 3.83 24.97 22.43
C MET A 420 5.08 25.26 23.28
N ASP A 421 5.06 24.93 24.56
CA ASP A 421 6.22 25.05 25.45
C ASP A 421 7.35 24.07 25.06
N GLY A 422 7.00 23.06 24.26
CA GLY A 422 7.89 22.01 23.79
C GLY A 422 7.90 20.80 24.72
N PRO A 423 8.97 19.99 24.67
CA PRO A 423 9.11 18.84 25.55
C PRO A 423 9.08 19.27 27.02
N PRO A 424 8.37 18.56 27.91
CA PRO A 424 8.40 18.86 29.33
C PRO A 424 9.84 18.76 29.86
N ARG A 425 10.15 19.42 30.98
CA ARG A 425 11.49 19.33 31.59
C ARG A 425 11.88 17.86 31.82
N GLY A 426 13.01 17.44 31.23
CA GLY A 426 13.50 16.06 31.27
C GLY A 426 12.84 15.10 30.25
N GLY A 427 11.90 15.57 29.44
CA GLY A 427 11.28 14.82 28.35
C GLY A 427 12.06 14.92 27.04
N ASN A 428 12.04 13.84 26.26
CA ASN A 428 12.70 13.77 24.94
C ASN A 428 11.75 13.99 23.75
N THR A 429 10.46 14.15 24.02
CA THR A 429 9.43 14.31 22.99
C THR A 429 8.30 15.23 23.45
N VAL A 430 7.72 15.97 22.51
CA VAL A 430 6.45 16.68 22.67
C VAL A 430 5.34 15.92 21.94
N LYS A 431 4.15 15.86 22.56
CA LYS A 431 2.96 15.24 21.97
C LYS A 431 2.07 16.30 21.36
N ILE A 432 1.63 16.08 20.12
CA ILE A 432 0.80 17.05 19.41
C ILE A 432 -0.45 16.35 18.88
N PRO A 433 -1.66 16.88 19.16
CA PRO A 433 -2.89 16.30 18.67
C PRO A 433 -2.99 16.42 17.15
N MET A 434 -3.47 15.34 16.52
CA MET A 434 -3.67 15.29 15.07
C MET A 434 -5.01 15.91 14.70
N ARG A 435 -5.01 16.67 13.61
CA ARG A 435 -6.20 17.27 13.02
C ARG A 435 -6.54 16.57 11.72
N ARG A 436 -7.83 16.50 11.45
CA ARG A 436 -8.40 16.08 10.18
C ARG A 436 -8.99 17.30 9.50
N ILE A 437 -8.46 17.62 8.33
CA ILE A 437 -8.91 18.71 7.47
C ILE A 437 -9.78 18.12 6.37
N HIS A 438 -10.98 18.68 6.20
CA HIS A 438 -11.86 18.36 5.08
C HIS A 438 -11.48 19.20 3.85
N LEU A 439 -11.20 18.54 2.72
CA LEU A 439 -10.83 19.18 1.46
C LEU A 439 -11.82 18.79 0.38
N ARG A 440 -12.45 19.78 -0.27
CA ARG A 440 -13.36 19.51 -1.41
C ARG A 440 -12.55 19.25 -2.68
N THR A 441 -13.02 18.31 -3.51
CA THR A 441 -12.35 17.98 -4.78
C THR A 441 -12.84 18.80 -5.98
N GLY A 442 -13.97 19.50 -5.83
CA GLY A 442 -14.53 20.38 -6.84
C GLY A 442 -15.38 21.51 -6.22
N PRO A 443 -15.72 22.54 -7.02
CA PRO A 443 -16.37 23.77 -6.54
C PRO A 443 -17.82 23.56 -6.09
N LYS A 444 -18.47 22.47 -6.48
CA LYS A 444 -19.87 22.20 -6.12
C LYS A 444 -19.95 21.56 -4.75
N ALA A 445 -20.97 21.90 -3.96
CA ALA A 445 -21.20 21.29 -2.66
C ALA A 445 -21.40 19.76 -2.72
N SER A 446 -21.88 19.25 -3.86
CA SER A 446 -22.04 17.82 -4.13
C SER A 446 -20.75 17.09 -4.50
N ASP A 447 -19.65 17.84 -4.71
CA ASP A 447 -18.37 17.23 -5.06
C ASP A 447 -17.84 16.42 -3.89
N LYS A 448 -17.13 15.33 -4.25
CA LYS A 448 -16.56 14.45 -3.25
C LYS A 448 -15.57 15.23 -2.39
N SER A 449 -15.54 14.88 -1.12
CA SER A 449 -14.54 15.39 -0.20
C SER A 449 -13.52 14.32 0.14
N ILE A 450 -12.32 14.79 0.48
CA ILE A 450 -11.21 13.96 0.89
C ILE A 450 -10.66 14.56 2.18
N PHE A 451 -10.23 13.69 3.09
CA PHE A 451 -9.59 14.11 4.33
C PHE A 451 -8.08 14.14 4.16
N ALA A 452 -7.46 15.23 4.63
CA ALA A 452 -6.04 15.31 4.92
C ALA A 452 -5.83 15.27 6.43
N TYR A 453 -4.69 14.74 6.85
CA TYR A 453 -4.31 14.63 8.27
C TYR A 453 -3.03 15.41 8.50
N THR A 454 -3.02 16.27 9.52
CA THR A 454 -1.85 17.06 9.88
C THR A 454 -1.91 17.50 11.34
N PRO A 455 -0.77 17.58 12.05
CA PRO A 455 -0.70 18.20 13.37
C PRO A 455 -0.62 19.74 13.28
N LEU A 456 -0.36 20.28 12.08
CA LEU A 456 -0.21 21.70 11.84
C LEU A 456 -1.57 22.40 12.00
N ALA A 457 -1.53 23.55 12.65
CA ALA A 457 -2.67 24.25 13.21
C ALA A 457 -2.92 25.64 12.63
N CYS A 458 -1.88 26.24 12.05
CA CYS A 458 -1.89 27.60 11.55
C CYS A 458 -3.02 27.80 10.52
N ILE A 459 -3.71 28.94 10.65
CA ILE A 459 -4.84 29.34 9.83
C ILE A 459 -4.32 30.01 8.56
N PHE A 460 -4.80 29.59 7.40
CA PHE A 460 -4.64 30.36 6.18
C PHE A 460 -5.73 31.42 6.09
N ASP A 461 -5.39 32.61 5.59
CA ASP A 461 -6.39 33.68 5.35
C ASP A 461 -7.52 33.13 4.45
N PRO A 462 -8.80 33.16 4.91
CA PRO A 462 -9.94 32.74 4.12
C PRO A 462 -10.05 33.39 2.74
N LYS A 463 -9.50 34.59 2.54
CA LYS A 463 -9.46 35.27 1.23
C LYS A 463 -8.48 34.60 0.26
N LEU A 464 -7.46 33.93 0.79
CA LEU A 464 -6.48 33.15 0.04
C LEU A 464 -6.99 31.71 -0.19
N LEU A 465 -7.81 31.21 0.73
CA LEU A 465 -8.48 29.92 0.63
C LEU A 465 -9.57 29.97 -0.45
N GLY A 466 -9.41 29.18 -1.53
CA GLY A 466 -10.44 29.03 -2.56
C GLY A 466 -11.67 28.25 -2.07
N TRP A 467 -12.58 27.91 -2.99
CA TRP A 467 -13.80 27.13 -2.72
C TRP A 467 -13.59 25.75 -2.08
N TRP A 468 -12.35 25.26 -2.06
CA TRP A 468 -11.99 23.91 -1.62
C TRP A 468 -11.75 23.80 -0.11
N ALA A 469 -11.53 24.93 0.57
CA ALA A 469 -11.30 24.94 2.01
C ALA A 469 -12.65 24.96 2.73
N THR A 470 -12.88 23.94 3.54
CA THR A 470 -13.90 24.02 4.58
C THR A 470 -13.20 24.30 5.90
N ASN A 471 -13.75 25.18 6.73
CA ASN A 471 -13.29 25.36 8.12
C ASN A 471 -13.61 24.13 9.00
N ASP A 472 -14.05 23.01 8.41
CA ASP A 472 -14.29 21.75 9.09
C ASP A 472 -12.94 21.07 9.41
N ILE A 473 -12.37 21.51 10.52
CA ILE A 473 -11.20 20.94 11.17
C ILE A 473 -11.69 20.23 12.42
N SER A 474 -11.47 18.92 12.48
CA SER A 474 -11.83 18.11 13.65
C SER A 474 -10.60 17.41 14.19
N PHE A 475 -10.48 17.31 15.51
CA PHE A 475 -9.48 16.43 16.12
C PHE A 475 -9.77 14.96 15.82
N MET A 476 -8.70 14.19 15.67
CA MET A 476 -8.79 12.74 15.47
C MET A 476 -9.28 12.06 16.75
N GLN A 477 -10.39 11.32 16.65
CA GLN A 477 -11.01 10.63 17.79
C GLN A 477 -10.42 9.24 18.06
N HIS A 478 -9.74 8.65 17.07
CA HIS A 478 -9.18 7.31 17.14
C HIS A 478 -7.81 7.29 16.48
N ASP A 479 -6.86 6.57 17.08
CA ASP A 479 -5.57 6.31 16.46
C ASP A 479 -5.65 5.06 15.58
N VAL A 480 -5.08 5.12 14.38
CA VAL A 480 -5.03 3.98 13.47
C VAL A 480 -4.32 2.74 14.04
N LEU A 481 -3.44 2.90 15.04
CA LEU A 481 -2.85 1.80 15.80
C LEU A 481 -3.89 0.93 16.51
N ASP A 482 -4.99 1.55 16.95
CA ASP A 482 -6.06 0.85 17.67
C ASP A 482 -7.02 0.13 16.72
N ILE A 483 -6.91 0.38 15.41
CA ILE A 483 -7.83 -0.10 14.38
C ILE A 483 -7.19 -1.16 13.46
N HIS A 484 -6.46 -2.09 14.07
CA HIS A 484 -5.66 -3.13 13.42
C HIS A 484 -6.45 -4.10 12.50
N ASN A 485 -7.79 -4.17 12.64
CA ASN A 485 -8.64 -5.07 11.85
C ASN A 485 -9.60 -4.36 10.87
N THR A 486 -9.54 -3.03 10.74
CA THR A 486 -10.34 -2.31 9.73
C THR A 486 -9.53 -1.32 8.89
N THR A 487 -8.22 -1.30 9.09
CA THR A 487 -7.31 -0.47 8.30
C THR A 487 -6.85 -1.20 7.05
N THR A 488 -6.82 -0.50 5.91
CA THR A 488 -6.25 -1.00 4.65
C THR A 488 -4.79 -0.59 4.50
N LEU A 489 -4.15 -0.15 5.59
CA LEU A 489 -2.81 0.45 5.55
C LEU A 489 -1.72 -0.60 5.58
N GLY A 490 -0.83 -0.48 4.58
CA GLY A 490 0.35 -1.31 4.44
C GLY A 490 0.05 -2.73 3.93
N PRO A 491 1.10 -3.45 3.54
CA PRO A 491 0.96 -4.74 2.84
C PRO A 491 0.44 -5.87 3.77
N TYR A 492 0.38 -5.61 5.08
CA TYR A 492 0.09 -6.61 6.11
C TYR A 492 -1.36 -6.59 6.61
N SER A 493 -2.23 -5.73 6.06
CA SER A 493 -3.66 -5.62 6.43
C SER A 493 -4.53 -6.80 5.99
N PHE A 494 -3.92 -7.96 5.76
CA PHE A 494 -4.51 -9.18 5.18
C PHE A 494 -5.79 -9.67 5.88
N ARG A 495 -5.94 -9.40 7.19
CA ARG A 495 -7.14 -9.78 7.96
C ARG A 495 -8.39 -9.04 7.48
N VAL A 496 -8.28 -7.75 7.20
CA VAL A 496 -9.39 -6.87 6.80
C VAL A 496 -9.98 -7.33 5.48
N PHE A 497 -9.09 -7.76 4.59
CA PHE A 497 -9.40 -8.21 3.25
C PHE A 497 -10.17 -9.54 3.26
N VAL A 498 -9.69 -10.55 3.97
CA VAL A 498 -10.36 -11.85 4.02
C VAL A 498 -11.64 -11.86 4.87
N SER A 499 -11.74 -10.96 5.87
CA SER A 499 -12.91 -10.83 6.73
C SER A 499 -13.82 -9.65 6.36
N ALA A 500 -13.77 -9.09 5.15
CA ALA A 500 -14.53 -7.89 4.72
C ALA A 500 -16.07 -7.96 4.91
N ASN A 501 -16.60 -9.07 5.45
CA ASN A 501 -17.93 -9.14 6.08
C ASN A 501 -18.06 -8.26 7.33
N HIS A 502 -17.00 -8.09 8.12
CA HIS A 502 -17.13 -7.45 9.43
C HIS A 502 -17.23 -5.93 9.33
N THR A 503 -16.53 -5.31 8.37
CA THR A 503 -16.42 -3.86 8.20
C THR A 503 -17.72 -3.21 7.69
N SER A 504 -18.48 -3.91 6.85
CA SER A 504 -19.80 -3.43 6.38
C SER A 504 -20.90 -3.54 7.44
N LEU A 505 -20.77 -4.47 8.39
CA LEU A 505 -21.68 -4.59 9.54
C LEU A 505 -21.30 -3.62 10.68
N THR A 506 -20.05 -3.17 10.77
CA THR A 506 -19.59 -2.26 11.84
C THR A 506 -19.88 -0.78 11.61
N LEU A 507 -20.19 -0.37 10.37
CA LEU A 507 -20.36 1.04 10.03
C LEU A 507 -21.83 1.47 9.84
N LYS A 508 -22.79 0.56 10.01
CA LYS A 508 -24.22 0.89 10.03
C LYS A 508 -24.89 0.27 11.26
N GLY A 509 -25.10 1.08 12.29
CA GLY A 509 -26.02 0.77 13.40
C GLY A 509 -25.63 -0.42 14.27
N THR A 510 -24.41 -0.47 14.79
CA THR A 510 -24.01 -1.54 15.73
C THR A 510 -24.63 -1.30 17.10
N THR A 511 -25.36 -2.30 17.60
CA THR A 511 -25.77 -2.39 19.00
C THR A 511 -24.54 -2.56 19.92
N GLU A 512 -24.65 -2.30 21.23
CA GLU A 512 -23.57 -2.57 22.19
C GLU A 512 -23.09 -4.03 22.13
N LYS A 513 -23.98 -4.96 21.82
CA LYS A 513 -23.68 -6.39 21.64
C LYS A 513 -22.75 -6.63 20.43
N ASP A 514 -22.95 -5.90 19.34
CA ASP A 514 -22.07 -5.96 18.17
C ASP A 514 -20.72 -5.33 18.46
N GLN A 515 -20.67 -4.24 19.23
CA GLN A 515 -19.42 -3.65 19.72
C GLN A 515 -18.65 -4.61 20.64
N ALA A 516 -19.35 -5.34 21.52
CA ALA A 516 -18.76 -6.35 22.40
C ALA A 516 -18.28 -7.60 21.63
N MET A 517 -19.01 -8.08 20.62
CA MET A 517 -18.56 -9.14 19.72
C MET A 517 -17.35 -8.71 18.90
N ASN A 518 -17.35 -7.48 18.40
CA ASN A 518 -16.19 -6.88 17.76
C ASN A 518 -15.01 -6.89 18.72
N LYS A 519 -15.15 -6.41 19.97
CA LYS A 519 -14.08 -6.41 20.99
C LYS A 519 -13.55 -7.82 21.26
N LYS A 520 -14.44 -8.83 21.31
CA LYS A 520 -14.04 -10.27 21.40
C LYS A 520 -13.36 -10.79 20.14
N ALA A 521 -13.72 -10.31 18.95
CA ALA A 521 -13.05 -10.64 17.69
C ALA A 521 -11.70 -9.90 17.55
N TYR A 522 -11.59 -8.67 18.04
CA TYR A 522 -10.38 -7.86 18.17
C TYR A 522 -9.36 -8.58 19.07
N HIS A 523 -9.82 -9.18 20.16
CA HIS A 523 -9.01 -9.94 21.12
C HIS A 523 -9.16 -11.46 21.04
N GLY A 524 -9.63 -12.00 19.91
CA GLY A 524 -9.71 -13.46 19.69
C GLY A 524 -8.40 -14.11 20.12
N PRO A 525 -8.45 -15.22 20.88
CA PRO A 525 -7.48 -15.51 21.91
C PRO A 525 -6.06 -15.45 21.38
N ILE A 526 -5.31 -14.45 21.87
CA ILE A 526 -3.86 -14.50 21.89
C ILE A 526 -3.48 -15.68 22.79
N GLN A 527 -3.43 -16.88 22.24
CA GLN A 527 -2.75 -18.00 22.87
C GLN A 527 -1.22 -17.89 22.69
N ILE A 528 -0.65 -16.68 22.62
CA ILE A 528 0.80 -16.49 22.76
C ILE A 528 1.24 -16.91 24.18
N GLN A 529 0.39 -16.79 25.20
CA GLN A 529 0.70 -17.33 26.54
C GLN A 529 0.69 -18.86 26.58
N GLN A 530 -0.18 -19.56 25.83
CA GLN A 530 -0.18 -21.03 25.81
C GLN A 530 0.96 -21.60 24.96
N VAL A 531 1.32 -20.98 23.84
CA VAL A 531 2.51 -21.38 23.06
C VAL A 531 3.80 -21.08 23.82
N GLY A 532 3.86 -19.98 24.58
CA GLY A 532 4.97 -19.66 25.48
C GLY A 532 5.11 -20.66 26.63
N ARG A 533 3.99 -21.04 27.28
CA ARG A 533 3.97 -22.06 28.33
C ARG A 533 4.28 -23.46 27.77
N ALA A 534 3.75 -23.83 26.62
CA ALA A 534 4.06 -25.09 25.94
C ALA A 534 5.54 -25.17 25.52
N ARG A 535 6.11 -24.08 25.00
CA ARG A 535 7.55 -24.00 24.70
C ARG A 535 8.42 -24.06 25.96
N ARG A 536 8.02 -23.42 27.07
CA ARG A 536 8.73 -23.56 28.36
C ARG A 536 8.65 -24.97 28.90
N ARG A 537 7.47 -25.63 28.82
CA ARG A 537 7.31 -27.04 29.21
C ARG A 537 8.17 -27.95 28.35
N ALA A 538 8.12 -27.82 27.03
CA ALA A 538 8.95 -28.61 26.11
C ALA A 538 10.45 -28.41 26.37
N ARG A 539 10.92 -27.18 26.62
CA ARG A 539 12.32 -26.92 26.99
C ARG A 539 12.72 -27.54 28.32
N LYS A 540 11.82 -27.50 29.31
CA LYS A 540 12.05 -28.14 30.62
C LYS A 540 12.14 -29.67 30.47
N THR A 541 11.23 -30.28 29.71
CA THR A 541 11.24 -31.72 29.43
C THR A 541 12.51 -32.16 28.69
N VAL A 542 12.95 -31.42 27.66
CA VAL A 542 14.20 -31.72 26.95
C VAL A 542 15.42 -31.61 27.87
N ALA A 543 15.47 -30.60 28.74
CA ALA A 543 16.55 -30.46 29.72
C ALA A 543 16.57 -31.59 30.76
N GLU A 544 15.40 -32.06 31.21
CA GLU A 544 15.29 -33.22 32.11
C GLU A 544 15.73 -34.52 31.43
N ILE A 545 15.35 -34.75 30.18
CA ILE A 545 15.79 -35.90 29.39
C ILE A 545 17.32 -35.90 29.26
N GLN A 546 17.91 -34.76 28.87
CA GLN A 546 19.37 -34.64 28.75
C GLN A 546 20.10 -34.90 30.07
N LYS A 547 19.55 -34.40 31.19
CA LYS A 547 20.13 -34.64 32.53
C LYS A 547 20.08 -36.12 32.90
N THR A 548 19.03 -36.82 32.49
CA THR A 548 18.86 -38.25 32.77
C THR A 548 19.82 -39.09 31.92
N MET A 549 19.96 -38.77 30.63
CA MET A 549 20.92 -39.42 29.73
C MET A 549 22.36 -39.27 30.24
N ASN A 550 22.78 -38.05 30.57
CA ASN A 550 24.14 -37.81 31.08
C ASN A 550 24.40 -38.54 32.41
N LYS A 551 23.37 -38.76 33.23
CA LYS A 551 23.48 -39.54 34.48
C LYS A 551 23.64 -41.03 34.19
N ALA A 552 22.89 -41.56 33.22
CA ALA A 552 23.00 -42.95 32.79
C ALA A 552 24.38 -43.25 32.19
N GLU A 553 24.88 -42.39 31.30
CA GLU A 553 26.23 -42.51 30.71
C GLU A 553 27.33 -42.51 31.77
N LYS A 554 27.23 -41.63 32.78
CA LYS A 554 28.19 -41.61 33.91
C LYS A 554 28.13 -42.88 34.75
N GLN A 555 26.95 -43.44 34.97
CA GLN A 555 26.79 -44.69 35.71
C GLN A 555 27.34 -45.89 34.92
N GLU A 556 27.15 -45.90 33.60
CA GLU A 556 27.68 -46.92 32.71
C GLU A 556 29.21 -46.85 32.63
N ALA A 557 29.78 -45.65 32.49
CA ALA A 557 31.22 -45.44 32.54
C ALA A 557 31.82 -45.87 33.90
N ALA A 558 31.14 -45.59 35.01
CA ALA A 558 31.57 -46.04 36.34
C ALA A 558 31.51 -47.57 36.50
N LYS A 559 30.51 -48.24 35.92
CA LYS A 559 30.43 -49.71 35.87
C LYS A 559 31.52 -50.32 35.00
N ALA A 560 31.79 -49.72 33.83
CA ALA A 560 32.88 -50.14 32.94
C ALA A 560 34.26 -49.98 33.60
N GLY A 561 34.46 -48.89 34.35
CA GLY A 561 35.68 -48.66 35.13
C GLY A 561 35.86 -49.67 36.26
N LYS A 562 34.79 -50.09 36.94
CA LYS A 562 34.84 -51.17 37.95
C LYS A 562 35.14 -52.55 37.34
N ARG A 563 34.59 -52.85 36.15
CA ARG A 563 34.88 -54.10 35.42
C ARG A 563 36.32 -54.21 34.91
N LYS A 564 37.05 -53.09 34.78
CA LYS A 564 38.48 -53.09 34.43
C LYS A 564 39.41 -53.21 35.65
N ARG A 565 38.86 -53.19 36.88
CA ARG A 565 39.61 -53.27 38.15
C ARG A 565 39.42 -54.59 38.90
N LEU A 566 38.49 -55.43 38.44
CA LEU A 566 38.39 -56.86 38.75
C LEU A 566 39.07 -57.61 37.60
#